data_AF-A0A9D2PKI7-F1
#
_entry.id   AF-A0A9D2PKI7-F1
#
_cell.length_a   1.000
_cell.length_b   1.000
_cell.length_c   1.000
_cell.angle_alpha   90.00
_cell.angle_beta   90.00
_cell.angle_gamma   90.00
#
_symmetry.space_group_name_H-M   'P 1'
#
loop_
_entity.id
_entity.type
_entity.pdbx_description
1 polymer ?
#
loop_
_entity_poly.entity_id
_entity_poly.type
_entity_poly.pdbx_seq_one_letter_code
_entity_poly.pdbx_strand_id
1 'polypeptide(L)'
;MFDGIFEAIENWMRDLLTGMVTSNLTTMFTDVNDKTGQIASQVGQTPQGWNGSIFSLIQNLSNSVIIPIAGMIITFVLCYELITMLTEKNNMHEIDTWMFFKYFFKMWVAVWMVSNTFTITMAVFDVGQYVVNAAGGVISSDTAINVETMLDAMET
;
A
#
# COMPACT_ATOMS: atom_id res chain seq x y z
N MET A 1 28.83 2.10 -58.33
CA MET A 1 27.45 1.72 -58.72
C MET A 1 26.90 0.66 -57.78
N PHE A 2 27.63 -0.41 -57.48
CA PHE A 2 27.21 -1.41 -56.49
C PHE A 2 27.24 -0.89 -55.03
N ASP A 3 28.21 -0.06 -54.64
CA ASP A 3 28.25 0.53 -53.27
C ASP A 3 27.02 1.38 -52.96
N GLY A 4 26.57 2.25 -53.86
CA GLY A 4 25.36 3.06 -53.65
C GLY A 4 24.06 2.24 -53.61
N ILE A 5 24.04 1.04 -54.21
CA ILE A 5 22.90 0.11 -54.10
C ILE A 5 22.93 -0.59 -52.74
N PHE A 6 24.12 -1.02 -52.25
CA PHE A 6 24.26 -1.61 -50.92
C PHE A 6 23.93 -0.60 -49.81
N GLU A 7 24.38 0.64 -49.94
CA GLU A 7 24.10 1.73 -49.00
C GLU A 7 22.59 2.08 -48.98
N ALA A 8 21.93 2.13 -50.14
CA ALA A 8 20.49 2.33 -50.22
C ALA A 8 19.67 1.18 -49.60
N ILE A 9 20.12 -0.07 -49.78
CA ILE A 9 19.48 -1.25 -49.17
C ILE A 9 19.71 -1.29 -47.65
N GLU A 10 20.91 -0.92 -47.18
CA GLU A 10 21.21 -0.81 -45.75
C GLU A 10 20.32 0.23 -45.08
N ASN A 11 20.21 1.43 -45.65
CA ASN A 11 19.35 2.48 -45.12
C ASN A 11 17.88 2.06 -45.12
N TRP A 12 17.41 1.46 -46.22
CA TRP A 12 16.04 0.93 -46.28
C TRP A 12 15.75 -0.13 -45.22
N MET A 13 16.67 -1.06 -44.98
CA MET A 13 16.51 -2.08 -43.92
C MET A 13 16.57 -1.47 -42.51
N ARG A 14 17.43 -0.46 -42.28
CA ARG A 14 17.49 0.27 -41.00
C ARG A 14 16.18 0.98 -40.72
N ASP A 15 15.62 1.69 -41.69
CA ASP A 15 14.35 2.41 -41.54
C ASP A 15 13.18 1.45 -41.30
N LEU A 16 13.15 0.33 -42.02
CA LEU A 16 12.13 -0.71 -41.84
C LEU A 16 12.18 -1.31 -40.44
N LEU A 17 13.36 -1.74 -39.98
CA LEU A 17 13.54 -2.37 -38.67
C LEU A 17 13.30 -1.36 -37.54
N THR A 18 13.78 -0.13 -37.70
CA THR A 18 13.54 0.96 -36.74
C THR A 18 12.07 1.30 -36.65
N GLY A 19 11.37 1.45 -37.78
CA GLY A 19 9.94 1.70 -37.81
C GLY A 19 9.12 0.58 -37.15
N MET A 20 9.48 -0.68 -37.40
CA MET A 20 8.82 -1.84 -36.77
C MET A 20 9.07 -1.89 -35.26
N VAL A 21 10.31 -1.70 -34.81
CA VAL A 21 10.69 -1.72 -33.39
C VAL A 21 10.03 -0.56 -32.64
N THR A 22 10.12 0.67 -33.17
CA THR A 22 9.51 1.86 -32.57
C THR A 22 8.00 1.73 -32.47
N SER A 23 7.33 1.24 -33.53
CA SER A 23 5.88 1.03 -33.51
C SER A 23 5.47 -0.01 -32.45
N ASN A 24 6.19 -1.13 -32.38
CA ASN A 24 5.89 -2.19 -31.42
C ASN A 24 6.11 -1.72 -29.97
N LEU A 25 7.26 -1.10 -29.69
CA LEU A 25 7.58 -0.56 -28.36
C LEU A 25 6.61 0.54 -27.95
N THR A 26 6.29 1.48 -28.83
CA THR A 26 5.31 2.55 -28.54
C THR A 26 3.95 1.95 -28.16
N THR A 27 3.49 0.96 -28.93
CA THR A 27 2.20 0.29 -28.66
C THR A 27 2.23 -0.45 -27.33
N MET A 28 3.29 -1.21 -27.03
CA MET A 28 3.42 -1.95 -25.78
C MET A 28 3.49 -1.02 -24.57
N PHE A 29 4.31 0.03 -24.61
CA PHE A 29 4.42 0.98 -23.51
C PHE A 29 3.14 1.79 -23.32
N THR A 30 2.42 2.14 -24.39
CA THR A 30 1.11 2.80 -24.27
C THR A 30 0.10 1.89 -23.58
N ASP A 31 -0.03 0.62 -24.00
CA ASP A 31 -0.92 -0.36 -23.37
C ASP A 31 -0.54 -0.64 -21.90
N VAL A 32 0.76 -0.76 -21.60
CA VAL A 32 1.23 -0.92 -20.22
C VAL A 32 0.93 0.33 -19.39
N ASN A 33 1.11 1.53 -19.93
CA ASN A 33 0.82 2.77 -19.22
C ASN A 33 -0.68 2.91 -18.93
N ASP A 34 -1.53 2.61 -19.90
CA ASP A 34 -2.99 2.65 -19.74
C ASP A 34 -3.46 1.65 -18.69
N LYS A 35 -2.96 0.40 -18.75
CA LYS A 35 -3.27 -0.63 -17.75
C LYS A 35 -2.75 -0.25 -16.36
N THR A 36 -1.56 0.31 -16.28
CA THR A 36 -0.97 0.76 -15.00
C THR A 36 -1.77 1.93 -14.42
N GLY A 37 -2.24 2.87 -15.24
CA GLY A 37 -3.14 3.94 -14.83
C GLY A 37 -4.49 3.42 -14.32
N GLN A 38 -5.07 2.43 -14.99
CA GLN A 38 -6.29 1.77 -14.51
C GLN A 38 -6.08 1.03 -13.19
N ILE A 39 -4.96 0.32 -13.02
CA ILE A 39 -4.60 -0.36 -11.77
C ILE A 39 -4.38 0.67 -10.66
N ALA A 40 -3.67 1.76 -10.91
CA ALA A 40 -3.49 2.84 -9.94
C ALA A 40 -4.83 3.43 -9.50
N SER A 41 -5.78 3.61 -10.43
CA SER A 41 -7.14 4.05 -10.12
C SER A 41 -7.91 3.04 -9.26
N GLN A 42 -7.78 1.74 -9.52
CA GLN A 42 -8.45 0.70 -8.72
C GLN A 42 -7.83 0.52 -7.32
N VAL A 43 -6.49 0.51 -7.23
CA VAL A 43 -5.76 0.35 -5.96
C VAL A 43 -5.81 1.63 -5.11
N GLY A 44 -6.02 2.79 -5.74
CA GLY A 44 -6.23 4.07 -5.07
C GLY A 44 -7.62 4.23 -4.44
N GLN A 45 -8.52 3.27 -4.57
CA GLN A 45 -9.85 3.32 -3.93
C GLN A 45 -9.78 2.87 -2.46
N THR A 46 -10.69 3.40 -1.63
CA THR A 46 -10.85 2.89 -0.26
C THR A 46 -11.40 1.47 -0.32
N PRO A 47 -11.17 0.62 0.70
CA PRO A 47 -11.78 -0.71 0.77
C PRO A 47 -13.31 -0.71 0.58
N GLN A 48 -14.00 0.32 1.08
CA GLN A 48 -15.44 0.50 0.87
C GLN A 48 -15.77 0.88 -0.59
N GLY A 49 -14.96 1.73 -1.22
CA GLY A 49 -15.13 2.12 -2.63
C GLY A 49 -14.85 0.97 -3.59
N TRP A 50 -13.87 0.12 -3.27
CA TRP A 50 -13.51 -1.05 -4.07
C TRP A 50 -14.58 -2.15 -4.00
N ASN A 51 -15.04 -2.52 -2.79
CA ASN A 51 -16.12 -3.48 -2.62
C ASN A 51 -16.86 -3.30 -1.28
N GLY A 52 -18.01 -2.62 -1.32
CA GLY A 52 -18.82 -2.35 -0.13
C GLY A 52 -19.35 -3.61 0.57
N SER A 53 -19.62 -4.69 -0.17
CA SER A 53 -20.14 -5.94 0.40
C SER A 53 -19.07 -6.69 1.21
N ILE A 54 -17.86 -6.82 0.65
CA ILE A 54 -16.71 -7.43 1.34
C ILE A 54 -16.28 -6.55 2.52
N PHE A 55 -16.26 -5.23 2.34
CA PHE A 55 -15.98 -4.30 3.42
C PHE A 55 -16.94 -4.48 4.59
N SER A 56 -18.24 -4.52 4.31
CA SER A 56 -19.28 -4.72 5.33
C SER A 56 -19.15 -6.09 6.01
N LEU A 57 -18.78 -7.14 5.27
CA LEU A 57 -18.51 -8.46 5.84
C LEU A 57 -17.35 -8.39 6.84
N ILE A 58 -16.22 -7.80 6.44
CA ILE A 58 -15.03 -7.67 7.29
C ILE A 58 -15.33 -6.80 8.51
N GLN A 59 -16.03 -5.69 8.34
CA GLN A 59 -16.42 -4.81 9.45
C GLN A 59 -17.32 -5.54 10.45
N ASN A 60 -18.31 -6.30 9.96
CA ASN A 60 -19.19 -7.08 10.82
C ASN A 60 -18.44 -8.18 11.59
N LEU A 61 -17.52 -8.89 10.94
CA LEU A 61 -16.66 -9.88 11.60
C LEU A 61 -15.76 -9.22 12.65
N SER A 62 -15.17 -8.07 12.34
CA SER A 62 -14.34 -7.30 13.27
C SER A 62 -15.14 -6.92 14.52
N ASN A 63 -16.32 -6.32 14.34
CA ASN A 63 -17.15 -5.84 15.44
C ASN A 63 -17.79 -6.97 16.26
N SER A 64 -18.23 -8.04 15.60
CA SER A 64 -19.06 -9.06 16.24
C SER A 64 -18.24 -10.22 16.81
N VAL A 65 -17.03 -10.45 16.31
CA VAL A 65 -16.21 -11.60 16.69
C VAL A 65 -14.85 -11.18 17.22
N ILE A 66 -14.11 -10.36 16.47
CA ILE A 66 -12.72 -10.04 16.81
C ILE A 66 -12.63 -9.15 18.05
N ILE A 67 -13.41 -8.07 18.12
CA ILE A 67 -13.41 -7.17 19.28
C ILE A 67 -13.80 -7.90 20.58
N PRO A 68 -14.89 -8.70 20.62
CA PRO A 68 -15.24 -9.47 21.82
C PRO A 68 -14.17 -10.45 22.26
N ILE A 69 -13.55 -11.20 21.34
CA ILE A 69 -12.47 -12.14 21.67
C ILE A 69 -11.25 -11.41 22.23
N ALA A 70 -10.85 -10.31 21.60
CA ALA A 70 -9.75 -9.48 22.09
C ALA A 70 -10.05 -8.90 23.48
N GLY A 71 -11.29 -8.46 23.74
CA GLY A 71 -11.74 -7.98 25.05
C GLY A 71 -11.63 -9.05 26.14
N MET A 72 -11.99 -10.30 25.84
CA MET A 72 -11.82 -11.43 26.77
C MET A 72 -10.34 -11.65 27.10
N ILE A 73 -9.48 -11.75 26.09
CA ILE A 73 -8.04 -11.99 26.27
C ILE A 73 -7.41 -10.86 27.10
N ILE A 74 -7.74 -9.60 26.79
CA ILE A 74 -7.26 -8.42 27.51
C ILE A 74 -7.67 -8.50 28.99
N THR A 75 -8.93 -8.87 29.27
CA THR A 75 -9.41 -9.03 30.64
C THR A 75 -8.58 -10.09 31.40
N PHE A 76 -8.29 -11.23 30.78
CA PHE A 76 -7.45 -12.26 31.39
C PHE A 76 -6.03 -11.76 31.70
N VAL A 77 -5.39 -11.08 30.74
CA VAL A 77 -4.03 -10.53 30.91
C VAL A 77 -3.98 -9.49 32.02
N LEU A 78 -4.96 -8.60 32.08
CA LEU A 78 -5.02 -7.52 33.07
C LEU A 78 -5.29 -8.07 34.48
N CYS A 79 -6.19 -9.05 34.62
CA CYS A 79 -6.42 -9.74 35.89
C CYS A 79 -5.17 -10.47 36.40
N TYR A 80 -4.44 -11.15 35.51
CA TYR A 80 -3.17 -11.80 35.86
C TYR A 80 -2.12 -10.80 36.35
N GLU A 81 -1.98 -9.67 35.66
CA GLU A 81 -1.03 -8.62 36.02
C GLU A 81 -1.40 -7.95 37.36
N LEU A 82 -2.70 -7.71 37.60
CA LEU A 82 -3.19 -7.16 38.86
C LEU A 82 -2.91 -8.10 40.05
N ILE A 83 -3.22 -9.39 39.91
CA ILE A 83 -2.98 -10.38 40.98
C ILE A 83 -1.49 -10.48 41.28
N THR A 84 -0.65 -10.55 40.25
CA THR A 84 0.81 -10.64 40.41
C THR A 84 1.35 -9.41 41.13
N MET A 85 0.93 -8.21 40.72
CA MET A 85 1.31 -6.95 41.38
C MET A 85 0.89 -6.90 42.86
N LEU A 86 -0.32 -7.36 43.17
CA LEU A 86 -0.83 -7.39 44.55
C LEU A 86 -0.15 -8.47 45.40
N THR A 87 0.22 -9.60 44.80
CA THR A 87 0.84 -10.74 45.51
C THR A 87 2.33 -10.49 45.77
N GLU A 88 3.06 -9.95 44.79
CA GLU A 88 4.49 -9.63 44.92
C GLU A 88 4.75 -8.44 45.85
N LYS A 89 3.83 -7.46 45.93
CA LYS A 89 3.93 -6.32 46.86
C LYS A 89 3.22 -6.53 48.20
N ASN A 90 2.87 -7.77 48.57
CA ASN A 90 2.24 -8.10 49.85
C ASN A 90 3.24 -8.07 51.04
N ASN A 91 4.07 -7.03 51.14
CA ASN A 91 4.92 -6.77 52.30
C ASN A 91 4.87 -5.31 52.78
N MET A 92 3.78 -4.58 52.53
CA MET A 92 3.37 -3.36 53.25
C MET A 92 4.45 -2.28 53.48
N HIS A 93 5.50 -2.18 52.64
CA HIS A 93 6.53 -1.14 52.87
C HIS A 93 6.60 -0.03 51.82
N GLU A 94 6.08 -0.18 50.60
CA GLU A 94 5.98 0.96 49.67
C GLU A 94 5.02 0.60 48.54
N ILE A 95 3.73 0.89 48.76
CA ILE A 95 2.73 0.90 47.69
C ILE A 95 3.06 2.09 46.79
N ASP A 96 3.96 1.83 45.84
CA ASP A 96 4.38 2.79 44.84
C ASP A 96 3.19 3.15 43.95
N THR A 97 2.57 4.31 44.21
CA THR A 97 1.39 4.82 43.47
C THR A 97 1.66 4.89 41.95
N TRP A 98 2.94 5.02 41.59
CA TRP A 98 3.42 4.99 40.21
C TRP A 98 3.14 3.66 39.49
N MET A 99 3.18 2.53 40.20
CA MET A 99 2.89 1.20 39.64
C MET A 99 1.41 1.07 39.26
N PHE A 100 0.52 1.56 40.11
CA PHE A 100 -0.92 1.59 39.82
C PHE A 100 -1.25 2.52 38.66
N PHE A 101 -0.61 3.69 38.58
CA PHE A 101 -0.79 4.60 37.45
C PHE A 101 -0.41 3.94 36.12
N LYS A 102 0.74 3.25 36.07
CA LYS A 102 1.17 2.48 34.88
C LYS A 102 0.17 1.40 34.50
N TYR A 103 -0.39 0.69 35.48
CA TYR A 103 -1.42 -0.33 35.24
C TYR A 103 -2.69 0.27 34.64
N PHE A 104 -3.22 1.35 35.23
CA PHE A 104 -4.40 2.04 34.69
C PHE A 104 -4.16 2.60 33.29
N PHE A 105 -2.99 3.19 33.05
CA PHE A 105 -2.60 3.66 31.73
C PHE A 105 -2.53 2.50 30.72
N LYS A 106 -1.93 1.37 31.10
CA LYS A 106 -1.85 0.17 30.25
C LYS A 106 -3.23 -0.39 29.91
N MET A 107 -4.13 -0.50 30.89
CA MET A 107 -5.53 -0.89 30.67
C MET A 107 -6.20 0.03 29.65
N TRP A 108 -6.09 1.33 29.88
CA TRP A 108 -6.74 2.35 29.05
C TRP A 108 -6.25 2.29 27.60
N VAL A 109 -4.93 2.22 27.39
CA VAL A 109 -4.34 2.08 26.04
C VAL A 109 -4.78 0.77 25.37
N ALA A 110 -4.80 -0.35 26.10
CA ALA A 110 -5.19 -1.65 25.54
C ALA A 110 -6.64 -1.67 25.07
N VAL A 111 -7.57 -1.15 25.89
CA VAL A 111 -8.98 -1.04 25.52
C VAL A 111 -9.16 -0.08 24.36
N TRP A 112 -8.51 1.09 24.41
CA TRP A 112 -8.60 2.08 23.35
C TRP A 112 -8.12 1.54 21.99
N MET A 113 -7.00 0.82 21.95
CA MET A 113 -6.48 0.23 20.72
C MET A 113 -7.46 -0.81 20.15
N VAL A 114 -7.98 -1.72 20.98
CA VAL A 114 -8.93 -2.73 20.49
C VAL A 114 -10.21 -2.10 19.97
N SER A 115 -10.75 -1.11 20.68
CA SER A 115 -11.96 -0.39 20.25
C SER A 115 -11.77 0.39 18.94
N ASN A 116 -10.54 0.76 18.58
CA ASN A 116 -10.24 1.54 17.37
C ASN A 116 -9.52 0.74 16.27
N THR A 117 -9.42 -0.59 16.39
CA THR A 117 -8.68 -1.45 15.44
C THR A 117 -9.11 -1.21 13.98
N PHE A 118 -10.41 -1.14 13.74
CA PHE A 118 -10.95 -0.91 12.39
C PHE A 118 -10.65 0.50 11.88
N THR A 119 -10.79 1.52 12.72
CA THR A 119 -10.42 2.91 12.41
C THR A 119 -8.93 3.04 12.05
N ILE A 120 -8.06 2.39 12.81
CA ILE A 120 -6.60 2.37 12.52
C ILE A 120 -6.33 1.69 11.18
N THR A 121 -7.04 0.59 10.89
CA THR A 121 -6.90 -0.10 9.61
C THR A 121 -7.28 0.79 8.45
N MET A 122 -8.36 1.57 8.58
CA MET A 122 -8.76 2.55 7.56
C MET A 122 -7.73 3.67 7.38
N ALA A 123 -7.12 4.16 8.47
CA ALA A 123 -6.05 5.15 8.37
C ALA A 123 -4.83 4.63 7.59
N VAL A 124 -4.50 3.33 7.68
CA VAL A 124 -3.44 2.73 6.86
C VAL A 124 -3.81 2.74 5.37
N PHE A 125 -5.07 2.47 5.05
CA PHE A 125 -5.54 2.59 3.67
C PHE A 125 -5.48 4.04 3.17
N ASP A 126 -5.83 5.03 4.00
CA ASP A 126 -5.74 6.45 3.62
C ASP A 126 -4.29 6.84 3.26
N VAL A 127 -3.30 6.39 4.04
CA VAL A 127 -1.87 6.58 3.72
C VAL A 127 -1.49 5.84 2.43
N GLY A 128 -2.00 4.63 2.23
CA GLY A 128 -1.81 3.88 0.98
C GLY A 128 -2.34 4.63 -0.24
N GLN A 129 -3.54 5.21 -0.14
CA GLN A 129 -4.13 6.02 -1.21
C GLN A 129 -3.29 7.26 -1.50
N TYR A 130 -2.75 7.94 -0.47
CA TYR A 130 -1.85 9.07 -0.68
C TYR A 130 -0.63 8.68 -1.53
N VAL A 131 0.01 7.55 -1.22
CA VAL A 131 1.18 7.06 -1.97
C VAL A 131 0.79 6.66 -3.39
N VAL A 132 -0.32 5.95 -3.57
CA VAL A 132 -0.79 5.50 -4.91
C VAL A 132 -1.18 6.67 -5.78
N ASN A 133 -1.84 7.69 -5.22
CA ASN A 133 -2.19 8.92 -5.95
C ASN A 133 -0.94 9.71 -6.37
N ALA A 134 0.08 9.77 -5.51
CA ALA A 134 1.36 10.37 -5.87
C ALA A 134 2.05 9.59 -7.00
N ALA A 135 2.05 8.26 -6.95
CA ALA A 135 2.61 7.40 -8.00
C ALA A 135 1.81 7.49 -9.32
N GLY A 136 0.48 7.57 -9.26
CA GLY A 136 -0.39 7.76 -10.43
C GLY A 136 -0.14 9.09 -11.15
N GLY A 137 0.22 10.13 -10.41
CA GLY A 137 0.66 11.41 -10.96
C GLY A 137 1.96 11.27 -11.78
N VAL A 138 2.94 10.51 -11.28
CA VAL A 138 4.19 10.22 -12.01
C VAL A 138 3.92 9.36 -13.24
N ILE A 139 3.03 8.36 -13.15
CA ILE A 139 2.66 7.51 -14.28
C ILE A 139 2.09 8.35 -15.45
N SER A 140 1.27 9.34 -15.10
CA SER A 140 0.61 10.22 -16.08
C SER A 140 1.52 11.32 -16.64
N SER A 141 2.55 11.73 -15.89
CA SER A 141 3.45 12.85 -16.22
C SER A 141 4.75 12.39 -16.90
N ASP A 142 5.42 11.39 -16.34
CA ASP A 142 6.84 11.12 -16.62
C ASP A 142 7.08 9.81 -17.38
N THR A 143 6.05 8.98 -17.57
CA THR A 143 6.13 7.74 -18.39
C THR A 143 5.72 7.94 -19.85
N ALA A 144 5.40 9.17 -20.25
CA ALA A 144 5.19 9.49 -21.66
C ALA A 144 6.50 9.23 -22.41
N ILE A 145 6.52 8.20 -23.26
CA ILE A 145 7.70 7.90 -24.06
C ILE A 145 8.03 9.13 -24.89
N ASN A 146 9.20 9.72 -24.66
CA ASN A 146 9.76 10.68 -25.60
C ASN A 146 10.36 9.89 -26.77
N VAL A 147 9.50 9.54 -27.72
CA VAL A 147 9.86 8.78 -28.94
C VAL A 147 10.95 9.50 -29.73
N GLU A 148 11.02 10.83 -29.63
CA GLU A 148 12.03 11.68 -30.25
C GLU A 148 13.45 11.35 -29.73
N THR A 149 13.63 11.26 -28.41
CA THR A 149 14.92 10.84 -27.82
C THR A 149 15.30 9.38 -28.10
N MET A 150 14.32 8.49 -28.30
CA MET A 150 14.59 7.09 -28.65
C MET A 150 15.03 6.95 -30.11
N LEU A 151 14.49 7.78 -31.01
CA LEU A 151 14.87 7.84 -32.41
C LEU A 151 16.31 8.38 -32.57
N ASP A 152 16.64 9.47 -31.88
CA ASP A 152 17.99 10.05 -31.83
C ASP A 152 19.06 9.04 -31.39
N ALA A 153 18.72 8.19 -30.41
CA ALA A 153 19.63 7.15 -29.91
C ALA A 153 19.82 5.96 -30.89
N MET A 154 18.90 5.79 -31.85
CA MET A 154 19.02 4.77 -32.91
C MET A 154 19.72 5.30 -34.16
N GLU A 155 19.76 6.63 -34.34
CA GLU A 155 20.52 7.30 -35.41
C GLU A 155 22.02 7.42 -35.10
N THR A 156 22.44 7.22 -33.84
CA THR A 156 23.86 7.27 -33.40
C THR A 156 24.49 5.87 -33.35
#